data_AF-A0A519H6B1-F1
#
_entry.id   AF-A0A519H6B1-F1
#
_cell.length_a   1.000
_cell.length_b   1.000
_cell.length_c   1.000
_cell.angle_alpha   90.00
_cell.angle_beta   90.00
_cell.angle_gamma   90.00
#
_symmetry.space_group_name_H-M   'P 1'
#
loop_
_entity.id
_entity.type
_entity.pdbx_description
1 polymer ?
#
loop_
_entity_poly.entity_id
_entity_poly.type
_entity_poly.pdbx_seq_one_letter_code
_entity_poly.pdbx_strand_id
1 'polypeptide(L)' 'RYKGVLNMKGTERKVIFQGVHQLMGSDLGPAWGVDEARQSRMVFIGIELPREILEQGLDQCLV' A
#
# COMPACT_ATOMS: atom_id res chain seq x y z
N ARG A 1 -12.73 -1.43 4.49
CA ARG A 1 -11.59 -2.39 4.40
C ARG A 1 -10.58 -1.84 3.43
N TYR A 2 -9.30 -2.08 3.65
CA TYR A 2 -8.26 -1.70 2.70
C TYR A 2 -7.12 -2.71 2.74
N LYS A 3 -6.43 -2.85 1.61
CA LYS A 3 -5.22 -3.65 1.52
C LYS A 3 -4.31 -3.09 0.44
N GLY A 4 -3.03 -3.40 0.49
CA GLY A 4 -2.15 -3.10 -0.60
C GLY A 4 -0.76 -3.67 -0.44
N VAL A 5 0.00 -3.55 -1.52
CA VAL A 5 1.42 -3.85 -1.59
C VAL A 5 2.14 -2.53 -1.81
N LEU A 6 3.18 -2.26 -1.04
CA LEU A 6 3.99 -1.05 -1.15
C LEU A 6 5.41 -1.41 -1.59
N ASN A 7 5.92 -0.62 -2.54
CA ASN A 7 7.34 -0.54 -2.83
C ASN A 7 7.97 0.48 -1.88
N MET A 8 8.64 0.02 -0.82
CA MET A 8 9.25 0.89 0.18
C MET A 8 10.75 1.01 -0.03
N LYS A 9 11.27 2.22 0.11
CA LYS A 9 12.71 2.49 0.10
C LYS A 9 13.40 1.73 1.25
N GLY A 10 14.50 1.05 0.94
CA GLY A 10 15.28 0.30 1.94
C GLY A 10 14.83 -1.16 2.15
N THR A 11 13.88 -1.68 1.36
CA THR A 11 13.52 -3.10 1.38
C THR A 11 13.39 -3.68 -0.03
N GLU A 12 13.96 -4.86 -0.21
CA GLU A 12 13.83 -5.67 -1.43
C GLU A 12 12.60 -6.58 -1.39
N ARG A 13 11.77 -6.45 -0.35
CA ARG A 13 10.53 -7.21 -0.14
C ARG A 13 9.30 -6.34 -0.30
N LYS A 14 8.24 -6.97 -0.79
CA LYS A 14 6.90 -6.40 -0.85
C LYS A 14 6.40 -6.12 0.56
N VAL A 15 6.05 -4.89 0.87
CA VAL A 15 5.40 -4.58 2.16
C VAL A 15 3.90 -4.71 1.96
N ILE A 16 3.27 -5.62 2.67
CA ILE A 16 1.83 -5.88 2.57
C ILE A 16 1.16 -5.24 3.76
N PHE A 17 0.23 -4.33 3.53
CA PHE A 17 -0.60 -3.77 4.59
C PHE A 17 -2.06 -4.16 4.35
N GLN A 18 -2.78 -4.36 5.45
CA GLN A 18 -4.20 -4.70 5.43
C GLN A 18 -4.89 -4.14 6.66
N GLY A 19 -6.13 -3.69 6.47
CA GLY A 19 -6.94 -3.16 7.56
C GLY A 19 -8.43 -3.37 7.39
N VAL A 20 -9.08 -3.61 8.54
CA VAL A 20 -10.51 -3.87 8.68
C VAL A 20 -11.02 -2.96 9.78
N HIS A 21 -11.85 -1.98 9.41
CA HIS A 21 -12.30 -0.91 10.32
C HIS A 21 -11.09 -0.20 10.98
N GLN A 22 -10.99 -0.26 12.31
CA GLN A 22 -9.93 0.39 13.09
C GLN A 22 -8.67 -0.49 13.24
N LEU A 23 -8.73 -1.76 12.84
CA LEU A 23 -7.59 -2.66 12.91
C LEU A 23 -6.72 -2.50 11.67
N MET A 24 -5.42 -2.30 11.91
CA MET A 24 -4.38 -2.10 10.91
C MET A 24 -3.22 -3.06 11.21
N GLY A 25 -2.71 -3.72 10.17
CA GLY A 25 -1.51 -4.55 10.25
C GLY A 25 -0.65 -4.40 9.00
N SER A 26 0.65 -4.59 9.16
CA SER A 26 1.64 -4.60 8.08
C SER A 26 2.59 -5.77 8.28
N ASP A 27 2.85 -6.49 7.18
CA ASP A 27 3.73 -7.65 7.13
C ASP A 27 4.74 -7.51 5.99
N LEU A 28 5.92 -8.09 6.15
CA LEU A 28 6.88 -8.25 5.07
C LEU A 28 6.48 -9.47 4.23
N GLY A 29 6.04 -9.21 3.01
CA GLY A 29 5.75 -10.22 2.01
C GLY A 29 7.01 -10.81 1.37
N PRO A 30 6.83 -11.53 0.24
CA PRO A 30 7.94 -12.10 -0.50
C PRO A 30 8.85 -11.01 -1.10
N ALA A 31 10.08 -11.40 -1.45
CA ALA A 31 10.97 -10.56 -2.24
C ALA A 31 10.31 -10.17 -3.56
N TRP A 32 10.66 -8.99 -4.07
CA TRP A 32 10.33 -8.62 -5.44
C TRP A 32 11.01 -9.61 -6.41
N GLY A 33 10.31 -10.00 -7.48
CA GLY A 33 10.93 -10.78 -8.55
C GLY A 33 12.04 -9.98 -9.24
N VAL A 34 13.02 -10.67 -9.83
CA VAL A 34 14.18 -10.04 -10.51
C VAL A 34 13.71 -9.13 -11.66
N ASP A 35 12.69 -9.57 -12.41
CA ASP A 35 12.12 -8.83 -13.54
C ASP A 35 10.76 -8.21 -13.22
N GLU A 36 10.36 -8.18 -11.95
CA GLU A 36 9.07 -7.64 -11.54
C GLU A 36 9.14 -6.12 -11.39
N ALA A 37 8.26 -5.41 -12.09
CA ALA A 37 8.10 -3.97 -11.91
C ALA A 37 7.63 -3.68 -10.48
N ARG A 38 8.50 -3.05 -9.68
CA ARG A 38 8.18 -2.65 -8.31
C ARG A 38 7.18 -1.49 -8.32
N GLN A 39 5.93 -1.80 -8.02
CA GLN A 39 4.85 -0.82 -8.00
C GLN A 39 4.06 -0.94 -6.70
N SER A 40 3.72 0.21 -6.12
CA SER A 40 2.77 0.29 -5.02
C SER A 40 1.35 0.15 -5.56
N ARG A 41 0.56 -0.76 -5.01
CA ARG A 41 -0.84 -0.97 -5.40
C ARG A 41 -1.72 -1.11 -4.18
N MET A 42 -2.71 -0.24 -4.06
CA MET A 42 -3.59 -0.14 -2.90
C MET A 42 -5.05 -0.25 -3.36
N VAL A 43 -5.90 -0.83 -2.52
CA VAL A 43 -7.35 -0.85 -2.72
C VAL A 43 -8.05 -0.44 -1.43
N PHE A 44 -8.97 0.50 -1.54
CA PHE A 44 -9.81 0.99 -0.46
C PHE A 44 -11.27 0.66 -0.79
N ILE A 45 -11.99 0.09 0.18
CA ILE A 45 -13.39 -0.30 0.05
C ILE A 45 -14.14 0.32 1.22
N GLY A 46 -15.06 1.23 0.92
CA GLY A 46 -15.86 1.99 1.88
C GLY A 46 -16.99 2.75 1.19
N ILE A 47 -17.87 3.34 1.98
CA ILE A 47 -18.98 4.19 1.52
C ILE A 47 -18.50 5.64 1.56
N GLU A 48 -18.76 6.42 0.51
CA GLU A 48 -18.42 7.85 0.41
C GLU A 48 -16.95 8.16 0.75
N LEU A 49 -16.03 7.36 0.20
CA LEU A 49 -14.61 7.58 0.43
C LEU A 49 -14.14 8.90 -0.20
N PRO A 50 -13.44 9.77 0.55
CA PRO A 50 -12.91 11.03 0.04
C PRO A 50 -11.66 10.76 -0.82
N ARG A 51 -11.88 10.37 -2.08
CA ARG A 51 -10.83 9.96 -3.01
C ARG A 51 -9.70 10.97 -3.14
N GLU A 52 -10.04 12.25 -3.31
CA GLU A 52 -9.06 13.32 -3.53
C GLU A 52 -8.09 13.47 -2.35
N ILE A 53 -8.61 13.43 -1.12
CA ILE A 53 -7.78 13.49 0.10
C ILE A 53 -6.84 12.28 0.17
N LEU A 54 -7.34 11.08 -0.18
CA LEU A 54 -6.52 9.88 -0.20
C LEU A 54 -5.41 9.97 -1.24
N GLU A 55 -5.72 10.42 -2.45
CA GLU A 55 -4.73 10.56 -3.52
C GLU A 55 -3.66 11.60 -3.16
N GLN A 56 -4.07 12.79 -2.71
CA GLN A 56 -3.15 13.84 -2.27
C GLN A 56 -2.25 13.37 -1.11
N GLY A 57 -2.82 12.66 -0.14
CA GLY A 57 -2.04 12.12 0.98
C GLY A 57 -1.03 11.05 0.55
N LEU A 58 -1.37 10.24 -0.45
CA LEU A 58 -0.46 9.22 -1.00
C LEU A 58 0.64 9.83 -1.87
N ASP A 59 0.34 10.89 -2.61
CA ASP A 59 1.34 11.59 -3.44
C ASP A 59 2.45 12.21 -2.59
N GLN A 60 2.15 12.62 -1.34
CA GLN A 60 3.16 13.11 -0.39
C GLN A 60 4.13 12.02 0.11
N CYS A 61 3.80 10.74 -0.09
CA CYS A 61 4.66 9.62 0.29
C CYS A 61 5.64 9.20 -0.81
N LEU A 62 5.58 9.84 -1.99
CA LEU A 62 6.52 9.58 -3.08
C LEU A 62 7.91 10.15 -2.73
N VAL A 63 8.95 9.33 -2.92
CA VAL A 63 10.36 9.62 -2.61
C VAL A 63 11.29 9.21 -3.73
#